data_AF-A0A7Y0SQY9-F1
#
_entry.id   AF-A0A7Y0SQY9-F1
#
_cell.length_a   1.000
_cell.length_b   1.000
_cell.length_c   1.000
_cell.angle_alpha   90.00
_cell.angle_beta   90.00
_cell.angle_gamma   90.00
#
_symmetry.space_group_name_H-M   'P 1'
#
loop_
_entity.id
_entity.type
_entity.pdbx_description
1 polymer ?
#
loop_
_entity_poly.entity_id
_entity_poly.type
_entity_poly.pdbx_seq_one_letter_code
_entity_poly.pdbx_strand_id
1 'polypeptide(L)' 'MTKRTRRTFSAEFRLEAAQLVLDQNYTVVEAAKAMGVGKSTMDKWVRQLKQE' A
#
# COMPACT_ATOMS: atom_id res chain seq x y z
N MET A 1 -5.92 21.53 18.23
CA MET A 1 -6.13 20.65 17.06
C MET A 1 -4.85 19.88 16.79
N THR A 2 -4.79 18.58 17.09
CA THR A 2 -3.61 17.77 16.82
C THR A 2 -3.45 17.59 15.31
N LYS A 3 -2.43 18.20 14.70
CA LYS A 3 -2.06 17.92 13.30
C LYS A 3 -1.79 16.42 13.19
N ARG A 4 -2.70 15.68 12.56
CA ARG A 4 -2.44 14.29 12.14
C ARG A 4 -1.32 14.36 11.11
N THR A 5 -0.09 14.09 11.54
CA THR A 5 1.05 13.92 10.64
C THR A 5 0.74 12.72 9.76
N ARG A 6 0.33 12.97 8.51
CA ARG A 6 0.15 11.87 7.55
C ARG A 6 1.52 11.26 7.33
N ARG A 7 1.64 9.97 7.63
CA ARG A 7 2.84 9.21 7.30
C ARG A 7 2.97 9.20 5.78
N THR A 8 3.97 9.90 5.25
CA THR A 8 4.27 9.95 3.83
C THR A 8 5.13 8.74 3.48
N PHE A 9 4.60 7.87 2.63
CA PHE A 9 5.35 6.76 2.06
C PHE A 9 5.97 7.20 0.72
N SER A 10 7.21 6.76 0.44
CA SER A 10 7.87 7.05 -0.84
C SER A 10 7.10 6.43 -2.01
N ALA A 11 7.32 6.91 -3.23
CA ALA A 11 6.73 6.29 -4.42
C ALA A 11 7.18 4.84 -4.58
N GLU A 12 8.47 4.57 -4.36
CA GLU A 12 9.06 3.22 -4.41
C GLU A 12 8.41 2.26 -3.40
N PHE A 13 8.22 2.70 -2.15
CA PHE A 13 7.57 1.86 -1.13
C PHE A 13 6.13 1.48 -1.51
N ARG A 14 5.41 2.40 -2.16
CA ARG A 14 4.03 2.13 -2.63
C ARG A 14 4.01 1.14 -3.78
N LEU A 15 4.99 1.24 -4.67
CA LEU A 15 5.16 0.36 -5.82
C LEU A 15 5.53 -1.06 -5.38
N GLU A 16 6.52 -1.20 -4.51
CA GLU A 16 6.93 -2.49 -3.92
C GLU A 16 5.77 -3.17 -3.19
N ALA A 17 5.00 -2.40 -2.41
CA ALA A 17 3.83 -2.90 -1.70
C ALA A 17 2.70 -3.37 -2.65
N ALA A 18 2.49 -2.67 -3.77
CA ALA A 18 1.50 -3.05 -4.76
C ALA A 18 1.95 -4.25 -5.62
N GLN A 19 3.25 -4.33 -5.95
CA GLN A 19 3.85 -5.48 -6.63
C GLN A 19 3.76 -6.75 -5.79
N LEU A 20 3.92 -6.66 -4.47
CA LEU A 20 3.69 -7.80 -3.56
C LEU A 20 2.28 -8.42 -3.74
N VAL A 21 1.25 -7.59 -3.96
CA VAL A 21 -0.12 -8.06 -4.19
C VAL A 21 -0.30 -8.67 -5.58
N LEU A 22 0.31 -8.06 -6.60
CA LEU A 22 0.10 -8.45 -8.00
C LEU A 22 1.00 -9.60 -8.44
N ASP A 23 2.30 -9.54 -8.12
CA ASP A 23 3.31 -10.51 -8.55
C ASP A 23 3.38 -11.71 -7.62
N GLN A 24 3.26 -11.51 -6.31
CA GLN A 24 3.32 -12.60 -5.33
C GLN A 24 1.95 -13.13 -4.92
N ASN A 25 0.87 -12.68 -5.59
CA ASN A 25 -0.51 -13.10 -5.34
C ASN A 25 -0.93 -12.98 -3.85
N TYR A 26 -0.33 -12.04 -3.11
CA TYR A 26 -0.75 -11.73 -1.75
C TYR A 26 -2.11 -11.07 -1.76
N THR A 27 -2.93 -11.33 -0.74
CA THR A 27 -4.13 -10.52 -0.56
C THR A 27 -3.76 -9.12 -0.08
N VAL A 28 -4.58 -8.12 -0.42
CA VAL A 28 -4.42 -6.72 0.06
C VAL A 28 -4.27 -6.67 1.59
N VAL A 29 -4.89 -7.60 2.32
CA VAL A 29 -4.82 -7.67 3.78
C VAL A 29 -3.47 -8.21 4.25
N GLU A 30 -2.94 -9.25 3.61
CA GLU A 30 -1.63 -9.81 3.96
C GLU A 30 -0.50 -8.85 3.61
N ALA A 31 -0.54 -8.23 2.42
CA ALA A 31 0.43 -7.22 2.05
C ALA A 31 0.38 -6.01 2.99
N ALA A 32 -0.82 -5.58 3.40
CA ALA A 32 -0.98 -4.52 4.40
C ALA A 32 -0.37 -4.89 5.77
N LYS A 33 -0.56 -6.12 6.22
CA LYS A 33 0.05 -6.63 7.46
C LYS A 33 1.58 -6.72 7.34
N ALA A 34 2.10 -7.25 6.23
CA ALA A 34 3.52 -7.40 5.98
C ALA A 34 4.25 -6.04 5.93
N MET A 35 3.63 -5.05 5.28
CA MET A 35 4.19 -3.70 5.13
C MET A 35 3.84 -2.74 6.28
N GLY A 36 3.05 -3.19 7.27
CA GLY A 36 2.63 -2.36 8.40
C GLY A 36 1.77 -1.15 8.01
N VAL A 37 1.01 -1.27 6.91
CA VAL A 37 0.11 -0.22 6.40
C VAL A 37 -1.36 -0.59 6.61
N GLY A 38 -2.24 0.42 6.57
CA GLY A 38 -3.68 0.18 6.63
C GLY A 38 -4.19 -0.49 5.35
N LYS A 39 -5.16 -1.40 5.47
CA LYS A 39 -5.83 -2.06 4.33
C LYS A 39 -6.29 -1.06 3.28
N SER A 40 -6.92 0.04 3.69
CA SER A 40 -7.43 1.09 2.77
C SER A 40 -6.31 1.80 2.03
N THR A 41 -5.14 1.96 2.66
CA THR A 41 -3.95 2.53 2.04
C THR A 41 -3.40 1.58 0.97
N MET A 42 -3.30 0.29 1.31
CA MET A 42 -2.84 -0.75 0.38
C MET A 42 -3.79 -0.91 -0.81
N ASP A 43 -5.10 -0.96 -0.57
CA ASP A 43 -6.14 -1.05 -1.61
C ASP A 43 -6.02 0.10 -2.62
N LYS A 44 -5.78 1.33 -2.11
CA LYS A 44 -5.59 2.51 -2.96
C LYS A 44 -4.33 2.39 -3.83
N TRP A 45 -3.23 1.89 -3.30
CA TRP A 45 -1.99 1.72 -4.06
C TRP A 45 -2.10 0.64 -5.13
N VAL A 46 -2.72 -0.50 -4.80
CA VAL A 46 -2.97 -1.58 -5.77
C VAL A 46 -3.87 -1.11 -6.91
N ARG A 47 -4.94 -0.36 -6.60
CA ARG A 47 -5.81 0.22 -7.62
C ARG A 47 -5.08 1.21 -8.51
N GLN A 48 -4.20 2.02 -7.92
CA GLN A 48 -3.43 3.02 -8.64
C GLN A 48 -2.42 2.35 -9.58
N LEU A 49 -1.74 1.30 -9.15
CA LEU A 49 -0.80 0.53 -9.99
C LEU A 49 -1.51 -0.24 -11.12
N LYS A 50 -2.76 -0.66 -10.90
CA LYS A 50 -3.57 -1.36 -11.92
C LYS A 50 -4.19 -0.40 -12.96
N GLN A 51 -4.22 0.90 -12.65
CA GLN A 51 -4.72 1.95 -13.55
C GLN A 51 -3.59 2.69 -14.28
N GLU A 52 -2.33 2.41 -13.95
CA GLU A 52 -1.17 2.75 -14.79
C GLU A 52 -1.03 1.74 -15.93
#